data_AF-A0A0C9YJ70-F1
#
_entry.id   AF-A0A0C9YJ70-F1
#
_cell.length_a   1.000
_cell.length_b   1.000
_cell.length_c   1.000
_cell.angle_alpha   90.00
_cell.angle_beta   90.00
_cell.angle_gamma   90.00
#
_symmetry.space_group_name_H-M   'P 1'
#
loop_
_entity.id
_entity.type
_entity.pdbx_description
1 polymer ?
#
loop_
_entity_poly.entity_id
_entity_poly.type
_entity_poly.pdbx_seq_one_letter_code
_entity_poly.pdbx_strand_id
1 'polypeptide(L)'
;MLFLPQRILRIRQINSCRRPPRRASSHIRYLDNRRMPQQMSVLFLGTSSGGGPSESRNCSSLVCDLLKDRSLWSFAVVDCAEGTIRQFQLQPSNTYQVRPNKITKIFITHMHADHIMGIVPLLRNVLFPPPAGSQPSTSSYRAPVSFTLSCNRRRILSITFQPKIEIYGPAGIRTFVRQVMKMTFTNTADNYTVHELLSENDPVTPCDHADPVHPVSRFAIAEQNILHLNEVAGKNIRTSVDGSWKNITRGSGVLGDIVVNAGPIEHRDPCIGYVFTETRAPYRKIVILGDTHDPSAITPLCINPSPSLLIHEATDAHIPAHADATGRLAKRRPEEVREKALLRGHSVPEMAGSFAKRVGAAKLVLNHIGGRFPAPRHSRDGRAMVIREIERQATQAWDSGEHAMAAWDFMRVTIPVAEDMGHGRGFDSGEDELGEIKTEEVIDMDFDYRSVSASGSAAWSTTTTTTNTERQWEGKRRRR
;
A
#
# COMPACT_ATOMS: atom_id res chain seq x y z
N MET A 1 24.56 -36.39 87.53
CA MET A 1 23.95 -35.13 88.03
C MET A 1 25.05 -34.09 88.09
N LEU A 2 25.18 -33.29 87.03
CA LEU A 2 26.42 -32.59 86.70
C LEU A 2 26.16 -31.13 86.33
N PHE A 3 26.56 -30.25 87.24
CA PHE A 3 27.40 -29.05 87.07
C PHE A 3 27.25 -28.14 85.82
N LEU A 4 26.99 -26.85 86.12
CA LEU A 4 27.38 -25.65 85.35
C LEU A 4 28.84 -25.72 84.85
N PRO A 5 29.22 -25.07 83.72
CA PRO A 5 29.67 -23.67 83.78
C PRO A 5 29.57 -22.81 82.49
N GLN A 6 30.16 -21.62 82.62
CA GLN A 6 30.22 -20.38 81.84
C GLN A 6 30.82 -20.43 80.40
N ARG A 7 30.48 -19.37 79.64
CA ARG A 7 31.23 -18.61 78.59
C ARG A 7 31.96 -19.38 77.47
N ILE A 8 31.81 -18.89 76.23
CA ILE A 8 32.91 -18.34 75.40
C ILE A 8 32.33 -17.77 74.09
N LEU A 9 32.56 -16.46 73.89
CA LEU A 9 32.48 -15.78 72.59
C LEU A 9 33.63 -16.28 71.70
N ARG A 10 33.33 -16.74 70.48
CA ARG A 10 34.32 -16.84 69.40
C ARG A 10 33.92 -15.96 68.22
N ILE A 11 34.67 -14.87 68.14
CA ILE A 11 34.83 -13.96 67.01
C ILE A 11 35.33 -14.79 65.81
N ARG A 12 34.65 -14.71 64.66
CA ARG A 12 35.26 -15.00 63.36
C ARG A 12 35.59 -13.68 62.69
N GLN A 13 36.90 -13.44 62.53
CA GLN A 13 37.47 -12.32 61.79
C GLN A 13 36.99 -12.35 60.34
N ILE A 14 36.37 -11.25 59.89
CA ILE A 14 36.19 -10.94 58.47
C ILE A 14 37.45 -10.20 58.04
N ASN A 15 38.39 -10.91 57.41
CA ASN A 15 39.50 -10.27 56.70
C ASN A 15 39.09 -10.04 55.24
N SER A 16 38.78 -8.77 54.95
CA SER A 16 39.25 -8.00 53.79
C SER A 16 39.61 -8.78 52.51
N CYS A 17 38.66 -8.84 51.56
CA CYS A 17 38.99 -8.88 50.13
C CYS A 17 38.41 -7.63 49.46
N ARG A 18 39.31 -6.79 48.96
CA ARG A 18 39.07 -5.50 48.32
C ARG A 18 38.18 -5.67 47.08
N ARG A 19 37.16 -4.80 46.95
CA ARG A 19 36.35 -4.68 45.74
C ARG A 19 37.24 -4.24 44.56
N PRO A 20 37.11 -4.85 43.37
CA PRO A 20 37.74 -4.34 42.16
C PRO A 20 37.11 -2.99 41.76
N PRO A 21 37.85 -2.10 41.09
CA PRO A 21 37.39 -0.76 40.78
C PRO A 21 36.23 -0.80 39.79
N ARG A 22 35.27 0.12 39.99
CA ARG A 22 34.13 0.37 39.09
C ARG A 22 34.66 0.67 37.68
N ARG A 23 34.50 -0.25 36.74
CA ARG A 23 34.50 0.12 35.32
C ARG A 23 33.23 0.90 35.06
N ALA A 24 33.40 2.10 34.50
CA ALA A 24 32.33 2.97 34.08
C ALA A 24 31.35 2.17 33.20
N SER A 25 30.11 2.05 33.68
CA SER A 25 28.99 1.58 32.87
C SER A 25 28.78 2.61 31.77
N SER A 26 29.21 2.28 30.57
CA SER A 26 28.81 2.98 29.36
C SER A 26 27.28 3.00 29.35
N HIS A 27 26.72 4.20 29.35
CA HIS A 27 25.28 4.44 29.27
C HIS A 27 24.70 3.61 28.12
N ILE A 28 23.99 2.53 28.47
CA ILE A 28 22.95 1.98 27.61
C ILE A 28 21.93 3.10 27.52
N ARG A 29 22.01 3.89 26.45
CA ARG A 29 20.95 4.82 26.07
C ARG A 29 19.71 3.96 25.89
N TYR A 30 18.81 4.00 26.88
CA TYR A 30 17.40 3.73 26.63
C TYR A 30 17.02 4.66 25.48
N LEU A 31 16.83 4.10 24.28
CA LEU A 31 16.28 4.83 23.17
C LEU A 31 14.87 5.25 23.60
N ASP A 32 14.75 6.54 23.93
CA ASP A 32 13.49 7.18 24.23
C ASP A 32 12.54 6.92 23.05
N ASN A 33 11.43 6.25 23.32
CA ASN A 33 10.39 5.94 22.32
C ASN A 33 9.57 7.19 21.94
N ARG A 34 10.04 8.38 22.32
CA ARG A 34 9.45 9.70 22.03
C ARG A 34 10.29 10.39 20.96
N ARG A 35 9.66 10.63 19.80
CA ARG A 35 10.17 11.30 18.58
C ARG A 35 10.80 10.37 17.53
N MET A 36 10.05 9.37 17.07
CA MET A 36 10.22 8.97 15.67
C MET A 36 9.73 10.13 14.78
N PRO A 37 10.50 10.59 13.79
CA PRO A 37 10.10 11.68 12.92
C PRO A 37 8.77 11.34 12.25
N GLN A 38 7.85 12.29 12.24
CA GLN A 38 6.50 12.10 11.75
C GLN A 38 6.52 12.12 10.20
N GLN A 39 6.74 10.95 9.58
CA GLN A 39 6.97 10.86 8.13
C GLN A 39 5.73 10.33 7.41
N MET A 40 5.48 10.84 6.20
CA MET A 40 4.58 10.15 5.26
C MET A 40 5.34 9.04 4.58
N SER A 41 4.71 7.89 4.34
CA SER A 41 5.33 6.83 3.55
C SER A 41 4.35 6.07 2.68
N VAL A 42 4.85 5.50 1.59
CA VAL A 42 4.12 4.56 0.74
C VAL A 42 4.83 3.22 0.78
N LEU A 43 4.11 2.16 1.16
CA LEU A 43 4.55 0.77 1.11
C LEU A 43 3.92 0.10 -0.11
N PHE A 44 4.75 -0.51 -0.95
CA PHE A 44 4.30 -1.25 -2.12
C PHE A 44 3.99 -2.68 -1.69
N LEU A 45 2.72 -3.10 -1.67
CA LEU A 45 2.35 -4.49 -1.42
C LEU A 45 2.36 -5.32 -2.69
N GLY A 46 2.13 -4.71 -3.85
CA GLY A 46 2.29 -5.37 -5.13
C GLY A 46 2.54 -4.38 -6.26
N THR A 47 3.36 -4.82 -7.21
CA THR A 47 4.00 -3.97 -8.22
C THR A 47 3.89 -4.51 -9.65
N SER A 48 3.16 -5.61 -9.85
CA SER A 48 2.98 -6.26 -11.15
C SER A 48 1.87 -5.60 -11.96
N SER A 49 2.02 -5.61 -13.29
CA SER A 49 0.94 -5.34 -14.24
C SER A 49 0.25 -6.61 -14.75
N GLY A 50 -1.03 -6.49 -15.12
CA GLY A 50 -1.77 -7.50 -15.87
C GLY A 50 -2.56 -8.47 -14.97
N GLY A 51 -3.31 -9.39 -15.58
CA GLY A 51 -4.38 -10.16 -14.93
C GLY A 51 -4.01 -11.17 -13.83
N GLY A 52 -2.83 -11.09 -13.21
CA GLY A 52 -2.42 -11.94 -12.09
C GLY A 52 -1.01 -11.66 -11.58
N PRO A 53 -0.64 -12.24 -10.42
CA PRO A 53 0.70 -12.05 -9.85
C PRO A 53 1.75 -12.75 -10.71
N SER A 54 2.97 -12.19 -10.71
CA SER A 54 4.15 -12.83 -11.30
C SER A 54 4.98 -13.55 -10.23
N GLU A 55 6.03 -14.25 -10.65
CA GLU A 55 6.93 -15.00 -9.75
C GLU A 55 7.49 -14.15 -8.60
N SER A 56 7.75 -12.86 -8.82
CA SER A 56 8.39 -11.97 -7.84
C SER A 56 7.69 -10.62 -7.64
N ARG A 57 6.48 -10.45 -8.17
CA ARG A 57 5.65 -9.24 -8.01
C ARG A 57 4.19 -9.64 -7.87
N ASN A 58 3.53 -9.20 -6.80
CA ASN A 58 2.09 -9.34 -6.62
C ASN A 58 1.32 -8.30 -7.46
N CYS A 59 0.01 -8.52 -7.66
CA CYS A 59 -0.88 -7.56 -8.32
C CYS A 59 -0.93 -6.22 -7.56
N SER A 60 -1.35 -5.16 -8.26
CA SER A 60 -1.29 -3.77 -7.78
C SER A 60 -1.91 -3.57 -6.40
N SER A 61 -1.09 -3.12 -5.45
CA SER A 61 -1.59 -2.61 -4.18
C SER A 61 -0.54 -1.77 -3.46
N LEU A 62 -0.96 -0.60 -2.98
CA LEU A 62 -0.12 0.37 -2.29
C LEU A 62 -0.76 0.74 -0.95
N VAL A 63 0.05 0.84 0.10
CA VAL A 63 -0.40 1.33 1.40
C VAL A 63 0.24 2.68 1.68
N CYS A 64 -0.60 3.70 1.81
CA CYS A 64 -0.20 5.04 2.19
C CYS A 64 -0.36 5.22 3.70
N ASP A 65 0.75 5.47 4.39
CA ASP A 65 0.82 5.84 5.81
C ASP A 65 0.97 7.37 5.89
N LEU A 66 -0.15 8.06 6.09
CA LEU A 66 -0.27 9.51 5.86
C LEU A 66 -0.59 10.31 7.14
N LEU A 67 -1.19 9.68 8.14
CA LEU A 67 -1.89 10.40 9.21
C LEU A 67 -1.15 10.35 10.55
N LYS A 68 -1.38 11.40 11.36
CA LYS A 68 -0.58 11.80 12.54
C LYS A 68 -0.45 10.73 13.62
N ASP A 69 -1.49 9.94 13.79
CA ASP A 69 -1.63 9.04 14.91
C ASP A 69 -1.66 7.62 14.37
N ARG A 70 -0.63 6.80 14.60
CA ARG A 70 -0.66 5.36 14.26
C ARG A 70 -1.82 4.56 14.94
N SER A 71 -2.78 5.25 15.57
CA SER A 71 -4.15 4.80 15.86
C SER A 71 -4.94 4.46 14.60
N LEU A 72 -6.15 3.97 14.83
CA LEU A 72 -7.00 3.21 13.91
C LEU A 72 -7.44 3.95 12.63
N TRP A 73 -7.00 5.18 12.37
CA TRP A 73 -7.50 6.01 11.26
C TRP A 73 -6.53 6.17 10.09
N SER A 74 -5.29 5.66 10.19
CA SER A 74 -4.16 6.31 9.50
C SER A 74 -3.70 5.75 8.17
N PHE A 75 -4.18 4.57 7.77
CA PHE A 75 -3.69 3.90 6.57
C PHE A 75 -4.77 3.87 5.48
N ALA A 76 -4.36 4.31 4.30
CA ALA A 76 -5.14 4.20 3.07
C ALA A 76 -4.50 3.15 2.15
N VAL A 77 -5.33 2.39 1.44
CA VAL A 77 -4.88 1.52 0.35
C VAL A 77 -5.20 2.20 -0.98
N VAL A 78 -4.26 2.23 -1.92
CA VAL A 78 -4.52 2.57 -3.32
C VAL A 78 -4.36 1.30 -4.15
N ASP A 79 -5.44 0.92 -4.82
CA ASP A 79 -5.68 -0.39 -5.42
C ASP A 79 -5.55 -1.56 -4.45
N CYS A 80 -6.48 -2.51 -4.58
CA CYS A 80 -6.61 -3.66 -3.70
C CYS A 80 -6.86 -4.90 -4.54
N ALA A 81 -5.82 -5.31 -5.25
CA ALA A 81 -5.86 -6.46 -6.14
C ALA A 81 -5.78 -7.81 -5.40
N GLU A 82 -5.91 -8.89 -6.16
CA GLU A 82 -5.68 -10.25 -5.67
C GLU A 82 -4.35 -10.35 -4.90
N GLY A 83 -4.34 -11.14 -3.82
CA GLY A 83 -3.13 -11.35 -3.02
C GLY A 83 -2.79 -10.23 -2.03
N THR A 84 -3.45 -9.06 -2.08
CA THR A 84 -3.19 -7.93 -1.15
C THR A 84 -3.20 -8.37 0.32
N ILE A 85 -4.20 -9.14 0.75
CA ILE A 85 -4.28 -9.62 2.14
C ILE A 85 -3.13 -10.57 2.52
N ARG A 86 -2.66 -11.38 1.56
CA ARG A 86 -1.52 -12.28 1.75
C ARG A 86 -0.24 -11.46 1.89
N GLN A 87 -0.08 -10.39 1.11
CA GLN A 87 1.09 -9.51 1.20
C GLN A 87 1.20 -8.83 2.57
N PHE A 88 0.08 -8.48 3.23
CA PHE A 88 0.13 -8.02 4.61
C PHE A 88 0.78 -9.03 5.58
N GLN A 89 0.62 -10.34 5.33
CA GLN A 89 1.20 -11.40 6.16
C GLN A 89 2.66 -11.70 5.80
N LEU A 90 3.04 -11.47 4.54
CA LEU A 90 4.38 -11.78 4.00
C LEU A 90 5.40 -10.65 4.17
N GLN A 91 4.99 -9.52 4.75
CA GLN A 91 5.91 -8.40 5.02
C GLN A 91 7.16 -8.87 5.79
N PRO A 92 8.38 -8.45 5.38
CA PRO A 92 9.61 -8.84 6.04
C PRO A 92 9.61 -8.51 7.54
N SER A 93 9.97 -9.49 8.37
CA SER A 93 9.95 -9.38 9.84
C SER A 93 10.96 -8.38 10.41
N ASN A 94 11.98 -8.02 9.64
CA ASN A 94 12.98 -7.02 9.98
C ASN A 94 12.54 -5.57 9.70
N THR A 95 11.32 -5.35 9.20
CA THR A 95 10.78 -4.02 8.89
C THR A 95 9.52 -3.71 9.70
N TYR A 96 9.08 -2.45 9.70
CA TYR A 96 7.79 -2.10 10.28
C TYR A 96 6.64 -2.70 9.45
N GLN A 97 5.97 -3.69 10.03
CA GLN A 97 4.84 -4.40 9.43
C GLN A 97 3.53 -3.63 9.64
N VAL A 98 2.86 -3.28 8.55
CA VAL A 98 1.53 -2.70 8.58
C VAL A 98 0.50 -3.81 8.81
N ARG A 99 -0.49 -3.57 9.67
CA ARG A 99 -1.57 -4.55 9.89
C ARG A 99 -2.81 -4.18 9.07
N PRO A 100 -3.52 -5.16 8.48
CA PRO A 100 -4.72 -4.88 7.69
C PRO A 100 -5.81 -4.17 8.50
N ASN A 101 -5.94 -4.46 9.80
CA ASN A 101 -6.90 -3.81 10.70
C ASN A 101 -6.69 -2.30 10.92
N LYS A 102 -5.61 -1.73 10.37
CA LYS A 102 -5.32 -0.30 10.43
C LYS A 102 -5.81 0.46 9.19
N ILE A 103 -6.25 -0.26 8.15
CA ILE A 103 -6.81 0.34 6.95
C ILE A 103 -8.18 0.94 7.28
N THR A 104 -8.43 2.17 6.82
CA THR A 104 -9.72 2.86 6.95
C THR A 104 -10.29 3.33 5.62
N LYS A 105 -9.43 3.57 4.64
CA LYS A 105 -9.82 4.05 3.32
C LYS A 105 -9.19 3.19 2.23
N ILE A 106 -9.95 2.93 1.18
CA ILE A 106 -9.49 2.23 -0.02
C ILE A 106 -9.81 3.15 -1.20
N PHE A 107 -8.82 3.44 -2.04
CA PHE A 107 -8.94 4.22 -3.26
C PHE A 107 -8.67 3.31 -4.45
N ILE A 108 -9.60 3.24 -5.40
CA ILE A 108 -9.53 2.38 -6.57
C ILE A 108 -9.33 3.25 -7.80
N THR A 109 -8.28 2.96 -8.57
CA THR A 109 -7.93 3.74 -9.77
C THR A 109 -8.88 3.45 -10.92
N HIS A 110 -9.18 2.18 -11.20
CA HIS A 110 -10.10 1.73 -12.24
C HIS A 110 -10.63 0.31 -11.99
N MET A 111 -11.48 -0.20 -12.89
CA MET A 111 -12.25 -1.44 -12.69
C MET A 111 -11.56 -2.72 -13.20
N HIS A 112 -10.29 -2.69 -13.63
CA HIS A 112 -9.60 -3.93 -14.02
C HIS A 112 -9.38 -4.85 -12.82
N ALA A 113 -9.44 -6.16 -13.09
CA ALA A 113 -9.44 -7.20 -12.07
C ALA A 113 -8.17 -7.16 -11.19
N ASP A 114 -7.02 -6.86 -11.80
CA ASP A 114 -5.71 -6.70 -11.18
C ASP A 114 -5.56 -5.45 -10.31
N HIS A 115 -6.65 -4.71 -10.06
CA HIS A 115 -6.72 -3.57 -9.13
C HIS A 115 -7.82 -3.72 -8.07
N ILE A 116 -8.84 -4.57 -8.29
CA ILE A 116 -10.04 -4.62 -7.43
C ILE A 116 -10.35 -5.98 -6.79
N MET A 117 -9.79 -7.08 -7.30
CA MET A 117 -10.22 -8.43 -6.91
C MET A 117 -9.87 -8.81 -5.45
N GLY A 118 -9.02 -8.04 -4.77
CA GLY A 118 -8.68 -8.24 -3.37
C GLY A 118 -9.57 -7.48 -2.38
N ILE A 119 -10.47 -6.61 -2.85
CA ILE A 119 -11.29 -5.75 -1.96
C ILE A 119 -12.12 -6.59 -0.99
N VAL A 120 -12.89 -7.56 -1.48
CA VAL A 120 -13.77 -8.36 -0.62
C VAL A 120 -12.98 -9.26 0.34
N PRO A 121 -11.92 -9.97 -0.07
CA PRO A 121 -11.03 -10.66 0.87
C PRO A 121 -10.47 -9.75 1.97
N LEU A 122 -10.07 -8.51 1.62
CA LEU A 122 -9.60 -7.54 2.61
C LEU A 122 -10.71 -7.11 3.56
N LEU A 123 -11.91 -6.76 3.04
CA LEU A 123 -13.07 -6.42 3.86
C LEU A 123 -13.42 -7.54 4.82
N ARG A 124 -13.40 -8.80 4.37
CA ARG A 124 -13.68 -9.94 5.25
C ARG A 124 -12.66 -10.10 6.38
N ASN A 125 -11.41 -9.71 6.15
CA ASN A 125 -10.38 -9.77 7.17
C ASN A 125 -10.51 -8.62 8.19
N VAL A 126 -10.85 -7.43 7.73
CA VAL A 126 -10.85 -6.21 8.55
C VAL A 126 -12.18 -5.97 9.27
N LEU A 127 -13.31 -6.35 8.66
CA LEU A 127 -14.63 -6.25 9.27
C LEU A 127 -14.89 -7.50 10.13
N PHE A 128 -15.06 -7.32 11.45
CA PHE A 128 -15.18 -8.45 12.38
C PHE A 128 -16.41 -9.32 12.07
N PRO A 129 -16.39 -10.63 12.37
CA PRO A 129 -17.59 -11.45 12.29
C PRO A 129 -18.63 -10.98 13.32
N PRO A 130 -19.93 -11.13 13.01
CA PRO A 130 -20.99 -10.81 13.96
C PRO A 130 -20.87 -11.68 15.23
N PRO A 131 -21.30 -11.18 16.42
CA PRO A 131 -21.24 -11.93 17.67
C PRO A 131 -21.91 -13.32 17.57
N ALA A 132 -21.36 -14.32 18.26
CA ALA A 132 -21.94 -15.66 18.29
C ALA A 132 -23.40 -15.61 18.79
N GLY A 133 -24.32 -16.25 18.05
CA GLY A 133 -25.75 -16.28 18.38
C GLY A 133 -26.57 -15.08 17.86
N SER A 134 -25.93 -14.06 17.27
CA SER A 134 -26.70 -13.04 16.55
C SER A 134 -27.33 -13.67 15.31
N GLN A 135 -28.67 -13.71 15.26
CA GLN A 135 -29.35 -13.98 14.02
C GLN A 135 -28.94 -12.89 13.02
N PRO A 136 -28.58 -13.25 11.79
CA PRO A 136 -28.37 -12.28 10.72
C PRO A 136 -29.68 -11.50 10.59
N SER A 137 -29.64 -10.20 10.85
CA SER A 137 -30.84 -9.39 10.77
C SER A 137 -31.40 -9.53 9.36
N THR A 138 -32.63 -10.00 9.24
CA THR A 138 -33.40 -10.04 7.99
C THR A 138 -33.69 -8.64 7.45
N SER A 139 -33.40 -7.62 8.26
CA SER A 139 -33.56 -6.23 7.95
C SER A 139 -32.21 -5.63 7.56
N SER A 140 -32.06 -5.25 6.29
CA SER A 140 -31.08 -4.23 5.86
C SER A 140 -31.43 -2.84 6.39
N TYR A 141 -32.53 -2.71 7.13
CA TYR A 141 -32.90 -1.53 7.89
C TYR A 141 -32.16 -1.49 9.23
N ARG A 142 -30.87 -1.13 9.17
CA ARG A 142 -30.35 -0.18 10.16
C ARG A 142 -30.37 1.18 9.49
N ALA A 143 -31.54 1.83 9.46
CA ALA A 143 -31.56 3.26 9.29
C ALA A 143 -30.51 3.87 10.26
N PRO A 144 -29.83 4.97 9.92
CA PRO A 144 -29.13 5.76 10.90
C PRO A 144 -30.18 6.39 11.82
N VAL A 145 -30.79 5.58 12.69
CA VAL A 145 -31.66 6.08 13.74
C VAL A 145 -30.71 6.64 14.77
N SER A 146 -30.48 7.95 14.70
CA SER A 146 -30.11 8.72 15.88
C SER A 146 -31.24 8.54 16.90
N PHE A 147 -31.23 7.46 17.66
CA PHE A 147 -32.07 7.35 18.85
C PHE A 147 -31.51 8.33 19.88
N THR A 148 -32.10 9.52 19.96
CA THR A 148 -32.02 10.32 21.18
C THR A 148 -32.86 9.62 22.25
N LEU A 149 -32.26 8.68 22.97
CA LEU A 149 -32.78 8.24 24.25
C LEU A 149 -32.59 9.40 25.23
N SER A 150 -33.62 10.23 25.39
CA SER A 150 -33.71 11.15 26.52
C SER A 150 -34.04 10.32 27.75
N CYS A 151 -33.01 9.81 28.43
CA CYS A 151 -33.13 9.31 29.79
C CYS A 151 -32.46 10.32 30.72
N ASN A 152 -33.20 10.73 31.75
CA ASN A 152 -32.79 11.71 32.75
C ASN A 152 -31.37 11.43 33.29
N ARG A 153 -30.47 12.41 33.10
CA ARG A 153 -29.10 12.47 33.67
C ARG A 153 -28.21 11.25 33.36
N ARG A 154 -27.66 11.18 32.14
CA ARG A 154 -26.25 10.81 31.80
C ARG A 154 -26.11 10.65 30.29
N ARG A 155 -25.19 11.42 29.68
CA ARG A 155 -24.65 11.37 28.30
C ARG A 155 -25.61 10.93 27.17
N ILE A 156 -25.96 11.89 26.31
CA ILE A 156 -26.54 11.65 24.98
C ILE A 156 -25.56 10.76 24.17
N LEU A 157 -25.95 9.51 23.90
CA LEU A 157 -25.24 8.60 23.00
C LEU A 157 -26.00 8.56 21.66
N SER A 158 -25.65 9.45 20.74
CA SER A 158 -26.03 9.26 19.33
C SER A 158 -25.21 8.10 18.77
N ILE A 159 -25.83 6.94 18.54
CA ILE A 159 -25.17 5.85 17.78
C ILE A 159 -25.22 6.23 16.30
N THR A 160 -24.28 7.06 15.86
CA THR A 160 -23.97 7.19 14.44
C THR A 160 -23.23 5.94 14.00
N PHE A 161 -23.83 5.14 13.11
CA PHE A 161 -23.18 4.01 12.46
C PHE A 161 -22.11 4.52 11.48
N GLN A 162 -20.95 4.90 12.01
CA GLN A 162 -19.81 5.30 11.18
C GLN A 162 -19.25 4.05 10.48
N PRO A 163 -19.04 4.09 9.15
CA PRO A 163 -18.40 3.00 8.44
C PRO A 163 -16.96 2.83 8.94
N LYS A 164 -16.53 1.59 9.13
CA LYS A 164 -15.15 1.26 9.50
C LYS A 164 -14.21 1.39 8.30
N ILE A 165 -14.72 1.07 7.11
CA ILE A 165 -14.00 1.18 5.83
C ILE A 165 -14.81 2.04 4.87
N GLU A 166 -14.14 3.03 4.29
CA GLU A 166 -14.67 3.85 3.20
C GLU A 166 -13.92 3.51 1.90
N ILE A 167 -14.65 3.15 0.86
CA ILE A 167 -14.09 2.84 -0.46
C ILE A 167 -14.42 4.01 -1.39
N TYR A 168 -13.44 4.47 -2.16
CA TYR A 168 -13.54 5.52 -3.16
C TYR A 168 -13.08 4.93 -4.49
N GLY A 169 -13.86 5.06 -5.55
CA GLY A 169 -13.48 4.52 -6.87
C GLY A 169 -14.40 4.97 -7.99
N PRO A 170 -14.16 4.52 -9.23
CA PRO A 170 -14.96 4.88 -10.40
C PRO A 170 -16.39 4.34 -10.34
N ALA A 171 -17.24 4.78 -11.25
CA ALA A 171 -18.58 4.21 -11.44
C ALA A 171 -18.54 2.67 -11.58
N GLY A 172 -19.45 1.98 -10.89
CA GLY A 172 -19.60 0.52 -10.92
C GLY A 172 -18.93 -0.20 -9.75
N ILE A 173 -17.97 0.43 -9.06
CA ILE A 173 -17.30 -0.19 -7.91
C ILE A 173 -18.28 -0.50 -6.76
N ARG A 174 -19.31 0.33 -6.57
CA ARG A 174 -20.34 0.10 -5.56
C ARG A 174 -21.13 -1.17 -5.86
N THR A 175 -21.61 -1.29 -7.09
CA THR A 175 -22.32 -2.49 -7.56
C THR A 175 -21.43 -3.72 -7.42
N PHE A 176 -20.16 -3.65 -7.84
CA PHE A 176 -19.23 -4.77 -7.72
C PHE A 176 -19.08 -5.24 -6.27
N VAL A 177 -18.69 -4.35 -5.35
CA VAL A 177 -18.46 -4.72 -3.94
C VAL A 177 -19.74 -5.27 -3.31
N ARG A 178 -20.88 -4.59 -3.53
CA ARG A 178 -22.19 -5.01 -3.03
C ARG A 178 -22.56 -6.41 -3.52
N GLN A 179 -22.45 -6.66 -4.82
CA GLN A 179 -22.82 -7.94 -5.41
C GLN A 179 -21.92 -9.07 -4.95
N VAL A 180 -20.60 -8.87 -4.90
CA VAL A 180 -19.69 -9.91 -4.41
C VAL A 180 -19.94 -10.19 -2.93
N MET A 181 -20.18 -9.18 -2.09
CA MET A 181 -20.54 -9.38 -0.68
C MET A 181 -21.85 -10.18 -0.52
N LYS A 182 -22.88 -9.85 -1.33
CA LYS A 182 -24.15 -10.60 -1.38
C LYS A 182 -23.97 -12.05 -1.84
N MET A 183 -23.29 -12.27 -2.96
CA MET A 183 -23.10 -13.57 -3.59
C MET A 183 -22.22 -14.52 -2.76
N THR A 184 -21.29 -13.96 -1.99
CA THR A 184 -20.44 -14.72 -1.05
C THR A 184 -21.09 -14.90 0.31
N PHE A 185 -22.32 -14.41 0.51
CA PHE A 185 -23.04 -14.46 1.78
C PHE A 185 -22.25 -13.85 2.95
N THR A 186 -21.44 -12.82 2.66
CA THR A 186 -20.52 -12.24 3.63
C THR A 186 -21.24 -11.31 4.60
N ASN A 187 -21.45 -11.78 5.83
CA ASN A 187 -22.01 -10.98 6.92
C ASN A 187 -20.93 -10.57 7.94
N THR A 188 -20.97 -9.31 8.39
CA THR A 188 -19.96 -8.68 9.26
C THR A 188 -20.62 -7.90 10.40
N ALA A 189 -19.87 -7.61 11.47
CA ALA A 189 -20.29 -6.80 12.60
C ALA A 189 -20.13 -5.30 12.33
N ASP A 190 -19.09 -4.96 11.57
CA ASP A 190 -18.72 -3.61 11.20
C ASP A 190 -19.35 -3.23 9.86
N ASN A 191 -19.57 -1.94 9.64
CA ASN A 191 -20.11 -1.44 8.39
C ASN A 191 -19.02 -0.92 7.44
N TYR A 192 -19.31 -0.91 6.14
CA TYR A 192 -18.49 -0.26 5.12
C TYR A 192 -19.35 0.68 4.27
N THR A 193 -18.73 1.56 3.50
CA THR A 193 -19.42 2.40 2.51
C THR A 193 -18.61 2.53 1.23
N VAL A 194 -19.28 2.79 0.11
CA VAL A 194 -18.65 2.94 -1.21
C VAL A 194 -19.08 4.24 -1.87
N HIS A 195 -18.15 5.18 -1.96
CA HIS A 195 -18.27 6.45 -2.66
C HIS A 195 -17.82 6.28 -4.12
N GLU A 196 -18.67 6.68 -5.06
CA GLU A 196 -18.36 6.63 -6.48
C GLU A 196 -17.95 8.02 -6.98
N LEU A 197 -16.83 8.07 -7.69
CA LEU A 197 -16.34 9.21 -8.44
C LEU A 197 -16.96 9.11 -9.84
N LEU A 198 -17.98 9.95 -10.07
CA LEU A 198 -18.80 9.93 -11.27
C LEU A 198 -18.42 11.08 -12.19
N SER A 199 -18.27 10.78 -13.47
CA SER A 199 -18.27 11.76 -14.56
C SER A 199 -19.69 12.32 -14.75
N GLU A 200 -19.83 13.36 -15.58
CA GLU A 200 -21.13 14.00 -15.82
C GLU A 200 -22.20 13.00 -16.31
N ASN A 201 -21.83 12.13 -17.23
CA ASN A 201 -22.73 11.17 -17.89
C ASN A 201 -22.84 9.82 -17.16
N ASP A 202 -22.06 9.59 -16.10
CA ASP A 202 -22.08 8.29 -15.42
C ASP A 202 -23.41 8.08 -14.67
N PRO A 203 -24.00 6.88 -14.79
CA PRO A 203 -25.22 6.56 -14.07
C PRO A 203 -24.95 6.49 -12.57
N VAL A 204 -25.92 6.95 -11.79
CA VAL A 204 -25.86 6.84 -10.34
C VAL A 204 -26.26 5.42 -9.94
N THR A 205 -25.36 4.70 -9.27
CA THR A 205 -25.71 3.42 -8.63
C THR A 205 -26.63 3.68 -7.42
N PRO A 206 -27.86 3.16 -7.40
CA PRO A 206 -28.78 3.38 -6.28
C PRO A 206 -28.27 2.79 -4.95
N CYS A 207 -28.77 3.37 -3.85
CA CYS A 207 -28.48 2.96 -2.47
C CYS A 207 -29.81 2.68 -1.75
N ASP A 208 -30.67 1.88 -2.37
CA ASP A 208 -32.02 1.62 -1.87
C ASP A 208 -31.97 0.70 -0.65
N HIS A 209 -32.93 0.84 0.27
CA HIS A 209 -33.10 -0.06 1.40
C HIS A 209 -34.12 -1.16 1.05
N ALA A 210 -33.95 -2.37 1.61
CA ALA A 210 -34.94 -3.43 1.38
C ALA A 210 -36.28 -3.06 2.03
N ASP A 211 -37.37 -3.51 1.41
CA ASP A 211 -38.71 -3.37 1.97
C ASP A 211 -38.79 -4.13 3.32
N PRO A 212 -39.11 -3.46 4.44
CA PRO A 212 -39.21 -4.09 5.73
C PRO A 212 -40.41 -5.05 5.86
N VAL A 213 -41.43 -4.94 5.00
CA VAL A 213 -42.67 -5.72 5.05
C VAL A 213 -42.56 -7.00 4.23
N HIS A 214 -41.83 -6.95 3.11
CA HIS A 214 -41.63 -8.09 2.20
C HIS A 214 -40.14 -8.28 1.87
N PRO A 215 -39.33 -8.80 2.81
CA PRO A 215 -37.90 -9.03 2.56
C PRO A 215 -37.72 -10.13 1.51
N VAL A 216 -37.43 -9.75 0.28
CA VAL A 216 -37.23 -10.69 -0.84
C VAL A 216 -35.81 -11.27 -0.77
N SER A 217 -35.72 -12.46 -0.17
CA SER A 217 -34.47 -13.19 0.11
C SER A 217 -33.52 -12.49 1.08
N ARG A 218 -32.90 -13.28 1.97
CA ARG A 218 -32.02 -12.79 3.06
C ARG A 218 -30.83 -11.91 2.60
N PHE A 219 -30.47 -11.94 1.32
CA PHE A 219 -29.34 -11.19 0.77
C PHE A 219 -29.68 -10.38 -0.48
N ALA A 220 -30.93 -10.46 -0.97
CA ALA A 220 -31.42 -9.71 -2.13
C ALA A 220 -30.44 -9.71 -3.32
N ILE A 221 -29.91 -10.90 -3.69
CA ILE A 221 -28.85 -11.03 -4.72
C ILE A 221 -29.35 -10.52 -6.08
N ALA A 222 -30.60 -10.84 -6.44
CA ALA A 222 -31.20 -10.38 -7.69
C ALA A 222 -31.45 -8.85 -7.73
N GLU A 223 -31.49 -8.19 -6.58
CA GLU A 223 -31.80 -6.76 -6.46
C GLU A 223 -30.51 -5.96 -6.31
N GLN A 224 -29.94 -5.55 -7.43
CA GLN A 224 -28.64 -4.89 -7.45
C GLN A 224 -28.61 -3.51 -6.79
N ASN A 225 -29.76 -2.85 -6.77
CA ASN A 225 -29.94 -1.50 -6.23
C ASN A 225 -30.05 -1.46 -4.70
N ILE A 226 -30.38 -2.59 -4.08
CA ILE A 226 -30.59 -2.69 -2.64
C ILE A 226 -29.26 -2.87 -1.93
N LEU A 227 -28.98 -2.03 -0.93
CA LEU A 227 -27.77 -2.09 -0.12
C LEU A 227 -27.55 -3.46 0.50
N HIS A 228 -26.28 -3.88 0.57
CA HIS A 228 -25.90 -5.04 1.38
C HIS A 228 -26.14 -4.75 2.88
N LEU A 229 -26.39 -5.78 3.70
CA LEU A 229 -26.75 -5.66 5.13
C LEU A 229 -25.78 -4.78 5.96
N ASN A 230 -24.49 -4.81 5.63
CA ASN A 230 -23.43 -4.03 6.27
C ASN A 230 -22.93 -2.83 5.44
N GLU A 231 -23.59 -2.52 4.34
CA GLU A 231 -23.27 -1.37 3.50
C GLU A 231 -24.07 -0.16 3.96
N VAL A 232 -23.38 0.96 4.19
CA VAL A 232 -23.99 2.27 4.43
C VAL A 232 -23.97 3.05 3.13
N ALA A 233 -25.07 3.77 2.85
CA ALA A 233 -25.21 4.59 1.65
C ALA A 233 -23.99 5.50 1.45
N GLY A 234 -23.32 5.32 0.31
CA GLY A 234 -22.16 6.11 -0.08
C GLY A 234 -22.53 7.43 -0.77
N LYS A 235 -21.50 8.18 -1.14
CA LYS A 235 -21.65 9.47 -1.83
C LYS A 235 -21.47 9.28 -3.34
N ASN A 236 -22.18 10.09 -4.12
CA ASN A 236 -21.99 10.22 -5.57
C ASN A 236 -21.21 11.51 -5.81
N ILE A 237 -19.90 11.40 -5.93
CA ILE A 237 -18.99 12.54 -6.03
C ILE A 237 -18.81 12.86 -7.51
N ARG A 238 -19.40 13.97 -7.98
CA ARG A 238 -19.33 14.35 -9.40
C ARG A 238 -18.09 15.18 -9.69
N THR A 239 -17.63 15.13 -10.94
CA THR A 239 -16.54 15.97 -11.45
C THR A 239 -16.86 17.45 -11.29
N SER A 240 -15.82 18.25 -11.09
CA SER A 240 -15.88 19.71 -11.18
C SER A 240 -15.87 20.15 -12.64
N VAL A 241 -16.03 21.45 -12.89
CA VAL A 241 -15.98 22.05 -14.24
C VAL A 241 -14.69 21.77 -15.02
N ASP A 242 -13.59 21.50 -14.33
CA ASP A 242 -12.29 21.17 -14.91
C ASP A 242 -12.07 19.65 -15.09
N GLY A 243 -13.13 18.85 -14.91
CA GLY A 243 -13.08 17.39 -15.01
C GLY A 243 -12.49 16.68 -13.78
N SER A 244 -12.02 17.41 -12.76
CA SER A 244 -11.41 16.82 -11.57
C SER A 244 -12.38 16.62 -10.40
N TRP A 245 -12.12 15.64 -9.54
CA TRP A 245 -12.83 15.46 -8.27
C TRP A 245 -12.03 16.11 -7.13
N LYS A 246 -12.56 17.22 -6.60
CA LYS A 246 -11.88 17.99 -5.56
C LYS A 246 -12.43 17.65 -4.17
N ASN A 247 -11.54 17.60 -3.18
CA ASN A 247 -11.87 17.35 -1.78
C ASN A 247 -12.74 16.09 -1.57
N ILE A 248 -12.41 14.98 -2.24
CA ILE A 248 -13.21 13.74 -2.16
C ILE A 248 -13.30 13.22 -0.73
N THR A 249 -12.21 13.36 0.02
CA THR A 249 -12.14 13.12 1.47
C THR A 249 -10.98 13.92 2.08
N ARG A 250 -10.98 14.02 3.41
CA ARG A 250 -9.88 14.57 4.21
C ARG A 250 -9.58 13.70 5.42
N GLY A 251 -8.38 13.83 5.97
CA GLY A 251 -7.98 13.18 7.22
C GLY A 251 -6.91 13.97 7.95
N SER A 252 -6.75 13.76 9.26
CA SER A 252 -5.75 14.47 10.07
C SER A 252 -4.33 13.98 9.78
N GLY A 253 -3.63 14.70 8.91
CA GLY A 253 -2.22 14.44 8.63
C GLY A 253 -1.29 14.84 9.76
N VAL A 254 -0.04 14.46 9.59
CA VAL A 254 1.04 14.71 10.54
C VAL A 254 1.16 16.19 10.93
N LEU A 255 1.34 17.09 9.95
CA LEU A 255 1.55 18.51 10.18
C LEU A 255 0.24 19.30 10.07
N GLY A 256 -0.63 18.87 9.16
CA GLY A 256 -1.96 19.44 8.92
C GLY A 256 -2.87 18.42 8.25
N ASP A 257 -4.10 18.80 7.94
CA ASP A 257 -5.04 17.92 7.25
C ASP A 257 -4.48 17.49 5.89
N ILE A 258 -4.74 16.24 5.51
CA ILE A 258 -4.48 15.72 4.18
C ILE A 258 -5.78 15.73 3.41
N VAL A 259 -5.76 16.48 2.31
CA VAL A 259 -6.86 16.56 1.35
C VAL A 259 -6.56 15.61 0.22
N VAL A 260 -7.55 14.80 -0.15
CA VAL A 260 -7.47 13.92 -1.31
C VAL A 260 -8.29 14.54 -2.44
N ASN A 261 -7.64 14.67 -3.59
CA ASN A 261 -8.27 15.01 -4.86
C ASN A 261 -8.03 13.85 -5.83
N ALA A 262 -8.77 13.84 -6.93
CA ALA A 262 -8.58 12.88 -8.00
C ALA A 262 -8.80 13.55 -9.37
N GLY A 263 -8.16 13.03 -10.40
CA GLY A 263 -8.32 13.53 -11.77
C GLY A 263 -8.32 12.38 -12.78
N PRO A 264 -8.97 12.58 -13.94
CA PRO A 264 -8.99 11.59 -14.99
C PRO A 264 -7.60 11.44 -15.62
N ILE A 265 -7.28 10.22 -16.04
CA ILE A 265 -6.10 9.87 -16.82
C ILE A 265 -6.51 8.96 -17.97
N GLU A 266 -5.79 9.00 -19.09
CA GLU A 266 -6.18 8.24 -20.27
C GLU A 266 -5.66 6.80 -20.21
N HIS A 267 -6.59 5.86 -20.29
CA HIS A 267 -6.37 4.41 -20.33
C HIS A 267 -7.42 3.79 -21.27
N ARG A 268 -7.39 2.46 -21.48
CA ARG A 268 -8.40 1.75 -22.30
C ARG A 268 -9.81 1.88 -21.74
N ASP A 269 -9.90 1.92 -20.42
CA ASP A 269 -11.12 2.10 -19.65
C ASP A 269 -10.99 3.34 -18.75
N PRO A 270 -12.09 3.93 -18.27
CA PRO A 270 -12.03 5.08 -17.37
C PRO A 270 -11.10 4.84 -16.17
N CYS A 271 -10.07 5.68 -16.03
CA CYS A 271 -9.06 5.53 -15.01
C CYS A 271 -8.78 6.87 -14.29
N ILE A 272 -8.37 6.75 -13.04
CA ILE A 272 -8.27 7.86 -12.08
C ILE A 272 -6.87 7.89 -11.47
N GLY A 273 -6.27 9.08 -11.42
CA GLY A 273 -5.13 9.37 -10.56
C GLY A 273 -5.56 10.04 -9.26
N TYR A 274 -4.92 9.70 -8.14
CA TYR A 274 -5.17 10.29 -6.83
C TYR A 274 -4.05 11.23 -6.38
N VAL A 275 -4.42 12.34 -5.77
CA VAL A 275 -3.49 13.37 -5.27
C VAL A 275 -3.76 13.61 -3.78
N PHE A 276 -2.81 13.23 -2.93
CA PHE A 276 -2.83 13.43 -1.49
C PHE A 276 -1.97 14.65 -1.15
N THR A 277 -2.58 15.71 -0.63
CA THR A 277 -1.88 16.97 -0.31
C THR A 277 -2.03 17.32 1.15
N GLU A 278 -0.92 17.49 1.85
CA GLU A 278 -0.90 18.04 3.20
C GLU A 278 -1.12 19.56 3.14
N THR A 279 -2.08 20.05 3.92
CA THR A 279 -2.56 21.44 3.87
C THR A 279 -1.66 22.44 4.60
N ARG A 280 -0.65 21.96 5.33
CA ARG A 280 0.31 22.80 6.04
C ARG A 280 1.70 22.58 5.50
N ALA A 281 2.53 23.63 5.60
CA ALA A 281 3.93 23.58 5.21
C ALA A 281 4.62 22.33 5.81
N PRO A 282 5.45 21.61 5.03
CA PRO A 282 5.99 21.98 3.72
C PRO A 282 5.11 21.59 2.52
N TYR A 283 3.81 21.37 2.72
CA TYR A 283 2.83 21.06 1.67
C TYR A 283 3.19 19.81 0.87
N ARG A 284 3.62 18.76 1.58
CA ARG A 284 4.00 17.49 0.98
C ARG A 284 2.84 16.94 0.14
N LYS A 285 3.16 16.51 -1.08
CA LYS A 285 2.18 16.00 -2.04
C LYS A 285 2.61 14.65 -2.58
N ILE A 286 1.70 13.68 -2.53
CA ILE A 286 1.87 12.36 -3.14
C ILE A 286 0.87 12.24 -4.29
N VAL A 287 1.37 11.93 -5.48
CA VAL A 287 0.56 11.64 -6.65
C VAL A 287 0.72 10.17 -6.98
N ILE A 288 -0.41 9.46 -7.04
CA ILE A 288 -0.46 8.04 -7.42
C ILE A 288 -1.37 7.94 -8.63
N LEU A 289 -0.79 7.58 -9.76
CA LEU A 289 -1.55 7.34 -10.97
C LEU A 289 -1.95 5.87 -11.04
N GLY A 290 -3.15 5.61 -11.55
CA GLY A 290 -3.50 4.29 -12.07
C GLY A 290 -2.85 4.04 -13.43
N ASP A 291 -3.36 3.03 -14.10
CA ASP A 291 -2.91 2.67 -15.44
C ASP A 291 -3.21 3.81 -16.41
N THR A 292 -2.23 4.17 -17.23
CA THR A 292 -2.34 5.27 -18.17
C THR A 292 -1.28 5.24 -19.25
N HIS A 293 -1.67 5.77 -20.41
CA HIS A 293 -0.74 6.19 -21.48
C HIS A 293 -0.67 7.71 -21.62
N ASP A 294 -1.63 8.46 -21.07
CA ASP A 294 -1.55 9.91 -21.00
C ASP A 294 -2.20 10.48 -19.72
N PRO A 295 -1.39 10.93 -18.74
CA PRO A 295 -1.87 11.60 -17.53
C PRO A 295 -1.99 13.13 -17.68
N SER A 296 -2.00 13.68 -18.90
CA SER A 296 -1.99 15.14 -19.09
C SER A 296 -3.16 15.85 -18.40
N ALA A 297 -4.35 15.23 -18.37
CA ALA A 297 -5.55 15.83 -17.78
C ALA A 297 -5.45 16.08 -16.26
N ILE A 298 -4.67 15.28 -15.51
CA ILE A 298 -4.51 15.48 -14.05
C ILE A 298 -3.45 16.54 -13.69
N THR A 299 -2.66 17.02 -14.66
CA THR A 299 -1.56 17.98 -14.46
C THR A 299 -1.92 19.18 -13.56
N PRO A 300 -3.09 19.84 -13.70
CA PRO A 300 -3.44 21.00 -12.86
C PRO A 300 -3.47 20.69 -11.36
N LEU A 301 -3.78 19.45 -10.96
CA LEU A 301 -3.75 19.02 -9.55
C LEU A 301 -2.32 18.75 -9.05
N CYS A 302 -1.38 18.48 -9.95
CA CYS A 302 -0.04 18.02 -9.62
C CYS A 302 0.95 19.18 -9.40
N ILE A 303 0.84 20.28 -10.15
CA ILE A 303 1.91 21.28 -10.27
C ILE A 303 2.04 22.27 -9.10
N ASN A 304 0.97 22.56 -8.36
CA ASN A 304 0.99 23.57 -7.29
C ASN A 304 0.39 23.03 -5.98
N PRO A 305 1.21 22.72 -4.96
CA PRO A 305 2.67 22.57 -5.02
C PRO A 305 3.08 21.36 -5.88
N SER A 306 4.33 21.28 -6.33
CA SER A 306 4.83 20.12 -7.08
C SER A 306 4.84 18.82 -6.23
N PRO A 307 4.78 17.63 -6.85
CA PRO A 307 4.74 16.37 -6.10
C PRO A 307 6.06 16.10 -5.36
N SER A 308 5.97 15.82 -4.05
CA SER A 308 7.09 15.27 -3.29
C SER A 308 7.40 13.82 -3.68
N LEU A 309 6.38 13.10 -4.16
CA LEU A 309 6.48 11.76 -4.72
C LEU A 309 5.45 11.59 -5.84
N LEU A 310 5.90 11.15 -7.01
CA LEU A 310 5.08 10.70 -8.11
C LEU A 310 5.27 9.19 -8.28
N ILE A 311 4.16 8.45 -8.24
CA ILE A 311 4.09 7.03 -8.57
C ILE A 311 3.36 6.92 -9.92
N HIS A 312 4.06 6.39 -10.93
CA HIS A 312 3.59 6.29 -12.30
C HIS A 312 3.75 4.86 -12.82
N GLU A 313 2.83 4.37 -13.65
CA GLU A 313 3.01 3.06 -14.28
C GLU A 313 4.13 3.04 -15.32
N ALA A 314 4.78 1.89 -15.49
CA ALA A 314 5.73 1.62 -16.57
C ALA A 314 5.60 0.16 -17.03
N THR A 315 4.46 -0.17 -17.63
CA THR A 315 4.05 -1.55 -17.91
C THR A 315 4.95 -2.25 -18.93
N ASP A 316 5.39 -1.56 -19.99
CA ASP A 316 6.32 -2.14 -20.98
C ASP A 316 7.57 -1.28 -21.12
N ALA A 317 8.69 -1.89 -21.53
CA ALA A 317 9.97 -1.20 -21.73
C ALA A 317 10.78 -1.87 -22.83
N HIS A 318 11.50 -1.07 -23.60
CA HIS A 318 12.48 -1.61 -24.54
C HIS A 318 13.74 -1.99 -23.76
N ILE A 319 14.24 -3.21 -23.94
CA ILE A 319 15.47 -3.67 -23.29
C ILE A 319 16.50 -3.96 -24.37
N PRO A 320 17.64 -3.25 -24.41
CA PRO A 320 18.69 -3.47 -25.38
C PRO A 320 19.47 -4.76 -25.09
N ALA A 321 20.18 -5.28 -26.11
CA ALA A 321 20.90 -6.55 -26.02
C ALA A 321 21.93 -6.63 -24.88
N HIS A 322 22.57 -5.51 -24.53
CA HIS A 322 23.56 -5.48 -23.45
C HIS A 322 22.93 -5.60 -22.04
N ALA A 323 21.64 -5.26 -21.89
CA ALA A 323 20.91 -5.34 -20.63
C ALA A 323 20.09 -6.64 -20.50
N ASP A 324 19.94 -7.41 -21.58
CA ASP A 324 19.19 -8.66 -21.62
C ASP A 324 20.12 -9.87 -21.73
N ALA A 325 20.52 -10.39 -20.57
CA ALA A 325 21.37 -11.59 -20.48
C ALA A 325 20.75 -12.84 -21.16
N THR A 326 19.44 -12.87 -21.39
CA THR A 326 18.75 -14.02 -22.00
C THR A 326 18.50 -13.88 -23.50
N GLY A 327 18.68 -12.68 -24.05
CA GLY A 327 18.36 -12.34 -25.45
C GLY A 327 16.88 -12.48 -25.84
N ARG A 328 15.96 -12.65 -24.88
CA ARG A 328 14.52 -12.82 -25.14
C ARG A 328 13.77 -11.50 -25.30
N LEU A 329 14.18 -10.47 -24.56
CA LEU A 329 13.56 -9.14 -24.50
C LEU A 329 14.12 -8.21 -25.59
N ALA A 330 15.39 -8.37 -25.97
CA ALA A 330 16.10 -7.53 -26.93
C ALA A 330 15.65 -7.62 -28.39
N LYS A 331 14.67 -8.49 -28.69
CA LYS A 331 14.18 -8.71 -30.05
C LYS A 331 13.27 -7.61 -30.59
N ARG A 332 12.68 -6.79 -29.70
CA ARG A 332 11.67 -5.78 -30.06
C ARG A 332 12.33 -4.44 -30.28
N ARG A 333 11.88 -3.68 -31.28
CA ARG A 333 12.36 -2.31 -31.51
C ARG A 333 11.75 -1.35 -30.49
N PRO A 334 12.44 -0.25 -30.11
CA PRO A 334 11.90 0.74 -29.18
C PRO A 334 10.53 1.28 -29.60
N GLU A 335 10.37 1.58 -30.89
CA GLU A 335 9.14 2.14 -31.46
C GLU A 335 7.98 1.15 -31.36
N GLU A 336 8.24 -0.13 -31.65
CA GLU A 336 7.25 -1.21 -31.55
C GLU A 336 6.76 -1.39 -30.10
N VAL A 337 7.69 -1.33 -29.13
CA VAL A 337 7.32 -1.44 -27.72
C VAL A 337 6.46 -0.27 -27.28
N ARG A 338 6.83 0.95 -27.67
CA ARG A 338 6.07 2.16 -27.35
C ARG A 338 4.68 2.13 -27.99
N GLU A 339 4.58 1.82 -29.28
CA GLU A 339 3.30 1.72 -29.99
C GLU A 339 2.38 0.68 -29.33
N LYS A 340 2.93 -0.48 -28.98
CA LYS A 340 2.17 -1.53 -28.30
C LYS A 340 1.70 -1.12 -26.89
N ALA A 341 2.51 -0.37 -26.15
CA ALA A 341 2.11 0.18 -24.85
C ALA A 341 0.93 1.14 -25.02
N LEU A 342 1.03 2.09 -25.96
CA LEU A 342 -0.05 3.04 -26.29
C LEU A 342 -1.33 2.34 -26.71
N LEU A 343 -1.26 1.36 -27.62
CA LEU A 343 -2.42 0.58 -28.06
C LEU A 343 -3.12 -0.18 -26.92
N ARG A 344 -2.38 -0.49 -25.85
CA ARG A 344 -2.90 -1.15 -24.64
C ARG A 344 -3.25 -0.16 -23.54
N GLY A 345 -3.16 1.15 -23.80
CA GLY A 345 -3.44 2.20 -22.84
C GLY A 345 -2.42 2.30 -21.70
N HIS A 346 -1.19 1.86 -21.91
CA HIS A 346 -0.12 1.84 -20.91
C HIS A 346 1.08 2.71 -21.31
N SER A 347 1.98 2.93 -20.35
CA SER A 347 3.17 3.76 -20.52
C SER A 347 4.46 2.94 -20.61
N VAL A 348 5.46 3.57 -21.25
CA VAL A 348 6.89 3.16 -21.17
C VAL A 348 7.64 4.09 -20.19
N PRO A 349 8.84 3.72 -19.71
CA PRO A 349 9.55 4.50 -18.69
C PRO A 349 9.82 5.95 -19.09
N GLU A 350 10.09 6.22 -20.37
CA GLU A 350 10.34 7.56 -20.88
C GLU A 350 9.09 8.46 -20.78
N MET A 351 7.89 7.89 -20.90
CA MET A 351 6.63 8.62 -20.73
C MET A 351 6.44 9.02 -19.26
N ALA A 352 6.70 8.08 -18.34
CA ALA A 352 6.67 8.34 -16.90
C ALA A 352 7.67 9.43 -16.49
N GLY A 353 8.91 9.34 -16.98
CA GLY A 353 9.94 10.36 -16.76
C GLY A 353 9.56 11.73 -17.34
N SER A 354 9.06 11.77 -18.57
CA SER A 354 8.60 13.01 -19.21
C SER A 354 7.47 13.70 -18.43
N PHE A 355 6.52 12.91 -17.89
CA PHE A 355 5.46 13.46 -17.05
C PHE A 355 6.00 13.96 -15.71
N ALA A 356 6.91 13.21 -15.08
CA ALA A 356 7.57 13.63 -13.84
C ALA A 356 8.31 14.97 -14.00
N LYS A 357 8.98 15.18 -15.15
CA LYS A 357 9.61 16.45 -15.53
C LYS A 357 8.58 17.57 -15.62
N ARG A 358 7.48 17.32 -16.35
CA ARG A 358 6.40 18.28 -16.57
C ARG A 358 5.78 18.77 -15.27
N VAL A 359 5.58 17.89 -14.30
CA VAL A 359 4.94 18.25 -13.01
C VAL A 359 5.92 18.73 -11.95
N GLY A 360 7.23 18.73 -12.23
CA GLY A 360 8.27 19.10 -11.27
C GLY A 360 8.34 18.14 -10.08
N ALA A 361 8.13 16.84 -10.30
CA ALA A 361 8.19 15.86 -9.21
C ALA A 361 9.58 15.86 -8.57
N ALA A 362 9.65 15.71 -7.25
CA ALA A 362 10.91 15.58 -6.50
C ALA A 362 11.42 14.14 -6.44
N LYS A 363 10.53 13.15 -6.49
CA LYS A 363 10.85 11.71 -6.55
C LYS A 363 9.93 11.03 -7.56
N LEU A 364 10.50 10.14 -8.39
CA LEU A 364 9.76 9.31 -9.33
C LEU A 364 9.93 7.83 -8.97
N VAL A 365 8.81 7.13 -8.81
CA VAL A 365 8.78 5.68 -8.64
C VAL A 365 7.91 5.06 -9.71
N LEU A 366 8.49 4.13 -10.47
CA LEU A 366 7.83 3.36 -11.50
C LEU A 366 7.13 2.16 -10.84
N ASN A 367 5.83 2.02 -11.05
CA ASN A 367 5.03 0.91 -10.54
C ASN A 367 4.37 0.16 -11.70
N HIS A 368 3.57 -0.86 -11.38
CA HIS A 368 2.76 -1.60 -12.35
C HIS A 368 3.64 -2.11 -13.51
N ILE A 369 4.69 -2.83 -13.13
CA ILE A 369 5.75 -3.29 -14.05
C ILE A 369 5.30 -4.58 -14.73
N GLY A 370 5.52 -4.65 -16.04
CA GLY A 370 5.30 -5.82 -16.89
C GLY A 370 5.71 -7.14 -16.23
N GLY A 371 4.84 -8.16 -16.24
CA GLY A 371 5.18 -9.51 -15.75
C GLY A 371 6.37 -10.17 -16.50
N ARG A 372 6.79 -9.60 -17.63
CA ARG A 372 8.01 -9.95 -18.37
C ARG A 372 9.30 -9.40 -17.73
N PHE A 373 9.19 -8.51 -16.74
CA PHE A 373 10.28 -7.89 -16.00
C PHE A 373 10.18 -8.25 -14.50
N PRO A 374 10.40 -9.53 -14.16
CA PRO A 374 10.37 -9.98 -12.77
C PRO A 374 11.40 -9.19 -11.93
N ALA A 375 11.02 -8.86 -10.69
CA ALA A 375 11.95 -8.27 -9.74
C ALA A 375 13.16 -9.19 -9.49
N PRO A 376 14.38 -8.63 -9.28
CA PRO A 376 15.58 -9.38 -8.95
C PRO A 376 15.41 -10.10 -7.61
N ARG A 377 15.88 -11.34 -7.52
CA ARG A 377 15.87 -12.12 -6.25
C ARG A 377 17.05 -11.80 -5.36
N HIS A 378 18.18 -11.45 -5.96
CA HIS A 378 19.39 -11.08 -5.25
C HIS A 378 20.27 -10.11 -6.04
N SER A 379 21.28 -9.51 -5.41
CA SER A 379 22.17 -8.51 -6.02
C SER A 379 22.86 -9.00 -7.30
N ARG A 380 23.18 -10.29 -7.39
CA ARG A 380 23.82 -10.93 -8.56
C ARG A 380 22.85 -11.44 -9.62
N ASP A 381 21.55 -11.15 -9.50
CA ASP A 381 20.54 -11.64 -10.42
C ASP A 381 20.61 -10.83 -11.73
N GLY A 382 20.74 -11.49 -12.87
CA GLY A 382 20.80 -10.83 -14.18
C GLY A 382 19.57 -9.98 -14.49
N ARG A 383 18.43 -10.23 -13.82
CA ARG A 383 17.23 -9.39 -13.87
C ARG A 383 17.49 -7.95 -13.39
N ALA A 384 18.50 -7.74 -12.53
CA ALA A 384 18.86 -6.41 -12.04
C ALA A 384 19.29 -5.46 -13.17
N MET A 385 19.97 -5.96 -14.21
CA MET A 385 20.35 -5.14 -15.36
C MET A 385 19.14 -4.67 -16.16
N VAL A 386 18.13 -5.53 -16.30
CA VAL A 386 16.85 -5.18 -16.96
C VAL A 386 16.14 -4.07 -16.19
N ILE A 387 16.04 -4.20 -14.87
CA ILE A 387 15.39 -3.17 -14.03
C ILE A 387 16.18 -1.86 -14.03
N ARG A 388 17.51 -1.91 -13.94
CA ARG A 388 18.38 -0.72 -14.04
C ARG A 388 18.20 0.01 -15.37
N GLU A 389 17.98 -0.73 -16.46
CA GLU A 389 17.71 -0.12 -17.75
C GLU A 389 16.35 0.60 -17.80
N ILE A 390 15.31 0.00 -17.23
CA ILE A 390 13.98 0.62 -17.07
C ILE A 390 14.10 1.93 -16.26
N GLU A 391 14.82 1.89 -15.14
CA GLU A 391 15.11 3.06 -14.31
C GLU A 391 15.88 4.12 -15.10
N ARG A 392 16.94 3.73 -15.82
CA ARG A 392 17.78 4.63 -16.63
C ARG A 392 16.96 5.39 -17.67
N GLN A 393 16.06 4.72 -18.38
CA GLN A 393 15.19 5.34 -19.40
C GLN A 393 14.27 6.40 -18.80
N ALA A 394 13.64 6.09 -17.65
CA ALA A 394 12.82 7.08 -16.94
C ALA A 394 13.66 8.24 -16.39
N THR A 395 14.81 7.95 -15.77
CA THR A 395 15.73 8.97 -15.22
C THR A 395 16.17 9.96 -16.31
N GLN A 396 16.53 9.48 -17.49
CA GLN A 396 16.93 10.34 -18.60
C GLN A 396 15.80 11.23 -19.12
N ALA A 397 14.58 10.70 -19.23
CA ALA A 397 13.43 11.50 -19.64
C ALA A 397 12.98 12.50 -18.56
N TRP A 398 13.20 12.16 -17.28
CA TRP A 398 12.86 13.01 -16.14
C TRP A 398 13.81 14.21 -16.02
N ASP A 399 15.12 14.02 -16.26
CA ASP A 399 16.10 15.10 -16.35
C ASP A 399 16.07 16.06 -15.13
N SER A 400 15.88 15.50 -13.95
CA SER A 400 15.82 16.23 -12.67
C SER A 400 17.17 16.29 -11.94
N GLY A 401 18.15 15.48 -12.38
CA GLY A 401 19.37 15.18 -11.62
C GLY A 401 19.21 14.08 -10.58
N GLU A 402 17.99 13.60 -10.35
CA GLU A 402 17.66 12.51 -9.41
C GLU A 402 17.44 11.18 -10.14
N HIS A 403 17.51 10.07 -9.39
CA HIS A 403 17.31 8.72 -9.95
C HIS A 403 15.86 8.25 -9.81
N ALA A 404 15.24 7.81 -10.91
CA ALA A 404 13.95 7.14 -10.91
C ALA A 404 14.09 5.69 -10.41
N MET A 405 13.19 5.25 -9.55
CA MET A 405 13.26 3.90 -8.95
C MET A 405 12.14 3.01 -9.48
N ALA A 406 12.45 1.79 -9.88
CA ALA A 406 11.43 0.78 -10.16
C ALA A 406 11.00 0.13 -8.84
N ALA A 407 9.71 0.17 -8.54
CA ALA A 407 9.17 -0.41 -7.32
C ALA A 407 9.39 -1.92 -7.29
N TRP A 408 9.47 -2.49 -6.09
CA TRP A 408 9.36 -3.91 -5.82
C TRP A 408 8.46 -4.15 -4.62
N ASP A 409 7.94 -5.36 -4.48
CA ASP A 409 7.07 -5.71 -3.36
C ASP A 409 7.82 -5.51 -2.02
N PHE A 410 7.13 -4.89 -1.08
CA PHE A 410 7.60 -4.43 0.23
C PHE A 410 8.59 -3.27 0.22
N MET A 411 8.86 -2.64 -0.94
CA MET A 411 9.56 -1.37 -0.99
C MET A 411 8.77 -0.33 -0.19
N ARG A 412 9.47 0.50 0.60
CA ARG A 412 8.88 1.63 1.32
C ARG A 412 9.57 2.92 0.93
N VAL A 413 8.79 3.89 0.47
CA VAL A 413 9.26 5.22 0.10
C VAL A 413 8.79 6.21 1.14
N THR A 414 9.73 6.89 1.77
CA THR A 414 9.48 7.85 2.85
C THR A 414 9.64 9.29 2.35
N ILE A 415 8.72 10.15 2.79
CA ILE A 415 8.73 11.59 2.53
C ILE A 415 8.92 12.30 3.87
N PRO A 416 10.15 12.74 4.17
CA PRO A 416 10.47 13.37 5.44
C PRO A 416 9.77 14.72 5.60
N VAL A 417 9.59 15.15 6.85
CA VAL A 417 9.37 16.57 7.15
C VAL A 417 10.73 17.23 6.98
N ALA A 418 10.84 18.25 6.13
CA ALA A 418 12.10 18.91 5.87
C ALA A 418 12.57 19.68 7.13
N GLU A 419 13.34 19.04 8.01
CA GLU A 419 14.21 19.67 9.02
C GLU A 419 15.43 18.76 9.26
N ASP A 420 16.52 19.04 8.54
CA ASP A 420 17.93 18.84 8.94
C ASP A 420 18.89 19.34 7.83
N MET A 421 18.65 20.54 7.30
CA MET A 421 19.67 21.29 6.55
C MET A 421 19.92 22.61 7.26
N GLY A 422 20.94 22.60 8.13
CA GLY A 422 21.53 23.78 8.74
C GLY A 422 21.53 23.69 10.26
N HIS A 423 22.71 23.39 10.83
CA HIS A 423 23.40 24.20 11.85
C HIS A 423 24.77 23.53 12.13
N GLY A 424 25.87 24.16 11.69
CA GLY A 424 27.20 23.85 12.22
C GLY A 424 28.37 23.82 11.24
N ARG A 425 28.63 24.88 10.47
CA ARG A 425 30.00 25.36 10.26
C ARG A 425 30.00 26.87 10.36
N GLY A 426 30.25 27.35 11.58
CA GLY A 426 30.75 28.70 11.77
C GLY A 426 32.09 28.81 11.05
N PHE A 427 32.21 29.86 10.26
CA PHE A 427 33.48 30.40 9.81
C PHE A 427 34.35 30.63 11.05
N ASP A 428 35.49 29.96 11.12
CA ASP A 428 36.66 30.49 11.80
C ASP A 428 37.82 30.40 10.82
N SER A 429 38.44 31.56 10.62
CA SER A 429 39.50 31.84 9.65
C SER A 429 40.84 31.38 10.21
N GLY A 430 41.50 30.47 9.51
CA GLY A 430 42.89 30.10 9.74
C GLY A 430 43.48 29.56 8.44
N GLU A 431 44.34 30.36 7.82
CA GLU A 431 45.22 29.98 6.72
C GLU A 431 46.12 28.82 7.17
N ASP A 432 46.26 27.78 6.34
CA ASP A 432 47.58 27.34 5.85
C ASP A 432 47.53 26.02 5.04
N GLU A 433 48.28 26.07 3.94
CA GLU A 433 48.98 25.02 3.21
C GLU A 433 48.26 24.01 2.28
N LEU A 434 48.79 24.01 1.06
CA LEU A 434 48.51 23.18 -0.10
C LEU A 434 48.87 21.71 0.14
N GLY A 435 47.90 20.82 -0.10
CA GLY A 435 48.09 19.37 -0.14
C GLY A 435 47.24 18.74 -1.25
N GLU A 436 47.87 17.83 -2.01
CA GLU A 436 47.38 17.13 -3.20
C GLU A 436 45.96 16.51 -3.05
N ILE A 437 45.11 16.73 -4.07
CA ILE A 437 43.83 16.02 -4.20
C ILE A 437 44.10 14.63 -4.78
N LYS A 438 44.10 13.63 -3.90
CA LYS A 438 43.86 12.23 -4.28
C LYS A 438 42.36 12.02 -4.48
N THR A 439 42.02 11.39 -5.59
CA THR A 439 40.70 10.83 -5.90
C THR A 439 40.24 9.89 -4.79
N GLU A 440 39.19 10.25 -4.06
CA GLU A 440 38.54 9.34 -3.12
C GLU A 440 37.40 8.56 -3.76
N GLU A 441 37.35 7.30 -3.31
CA GLU A 441 36.59 6.17 -3.78
C GLU A 441 35.07 6.40 -3.72
N VAL A 442 34.40 6.00 -4.80
CA VAL A 442 32.95 5.74 -4.80
C VAL A 442 32.72 4.54 -3.88
N ILE A 443 32.09 4.77 -2.73
CA ILE A 443 31.61 3.71 -1.84
C ILE A 443 30.47 2.99 -2.57
N ASP A 444 30.80 1.84 -3.14
CA ASP A 444 29.87 0.86 -3.67
C ASP A 444 29.06 0.29 -2.50
N MET A 445 27.82 0.77 -2.32
CA MET A 445 26.90 0.15 -1.36
C MET A 445 26.31 -1.11 -1.99
N ASP A 446 27.07 -2.21 -1.87
CA ASP A 446 26.59 -3.58 -2.04
C ASP A 446 25.35 -3.81 -1.15
N PHE A 447 24.16 -3.88 -1.76
CA PHE A 447 22.90 -4.13 -1.05
C PHE A 447 22.58 -5.63 -1.04
N ASP A 448 22.55 -6.21 0.16
CA ASP A 448 22.33 -7.63 0.40
C ASP A 448 20.83 -7.98 0.37
N TYR A 449 20.47 -8.84 -0.58
CA TYR A 449 19.12 -9.41 -0.74
C TYR A 449 18.91 -10.69 0.11
N ARG A 450 19.85 -11.03 0.99
CA ARG A 450 19.77 -12.23 1.83
C ARG A 450 18.91 -12.01 3.07
N SER A 451 17.60 -12.16 2.94
CA SER A 451 16.78 -12.64 4.07
C SER A 451 15.46 -13.25 3.63
N VAL A 452 15.50 -14.17 2.65
CA VAL A 452 14.43 -15.16 2.47
C VAL A 452 15.05 -16.55 2.36
N SER A 453 15.59 -17.04 3.46
CA SER A 453 15.84 -18.46 3.66
C SER A 453 15.63 -18.81 5.13
N ALA A 454 14.48 -19.39 5.46
CA ALA A 454 14.32 -20.15 6.69
C ALA A 454 14.20 -21.62 6.31
N SER A 455 15.29 -22.34 6.56
CA SER A 455 15.37 -23.78 6.68
C SER A 455 14.40 -24.31 7.73
N GLY A 456 13.73 -25.41 7.41
CA GLY A 456 12.89 -26.17 8.33
C GLY A 456 12.60 -27.54 7.76
N SER A 457 13.64 -28.35 7.58
CA SER A 457 13.53 -29.78 7.30
C SER A 457 12.92 -30.49 8.51
N ALA A 458 11.67 -30.94 8.39
CA ALA A 458 11.08 -31.95 9.27
C ALA A 458 10.72 -33.15 8.41
N ALA A 459 11.54 -34.21 8.54
CA ALA A 459 11.26 -35.51 7.97
C ALA A 459 10.02 -36.10 8.63
N TRP A 460 9.00 -36.42 7.83
CA TRP A 460 7.91 -37.31 8.23
C TRP A 460 7.83 -38.43 7.18
N SER A 461 8.24 -39.62 7.59
CA SER A 461 8.04 -40.87 6.87
C SER A 461 6.54 -41.15 6.79
N THR A 462 6.03 -41.35 5.58
CA THR A 462 4.68 -41.90 5.37
C THR A 462 4.78 -43.11 4.48
N THR A 463 4.67 -44.27 5.13
CA THR A 463 4.39 -45.57 4.53
C THR A 463 3.12 -45.44 3.68
N THR A 464 3.24 -45.62 2.37
CA THR A 464 2.09 -45.65 1.47
C THR A 464 1.77 -47.10 1.14
N THR A 465 0.70 -47.61 1.74
CA THR A 465 0.06 -48.85 1.35
C THR A 465 -0.77 -48.58 0.09
N THR A 466 -0.40 -49.23 -1.00
CA THR A 466 -1.15 -49.28 -2.26
C THR A 466 -2.48 -49.99 -2.09
N THR A 467 -3.58 -49.36 -2.53
CA THR A 467 -4.70 -50.07 -3.16
C THR A 467 -5.22 -49.28 -4.35
N ASN A 468 -5.25 -49.99 -5.48
CA ASN A 468 -5.83 -49.63 -6.77
C ASN A 468 -7.31 -49.23 -6.67
N THR A 469 -7.73 -48.30 -7.50
CA THR A 469 -8.94 -48.49 -8.34
C THR A 469 -8.84 -47.62 -9.58
N GLU A 470 -9.21 -48.25 -10.69
CA GLU A 470 -8.96 -47.87 -12.08
C GLU A 470 -9.95 -46.84 -12.65
N ARG A 471 -9.44 -46.11 -13.66
CA ARG A 471 -10.04 -45.74 -14.96
C ARG A 471 -11.49 -45.25 -15.02
N GLN A 472 -11.67 -44.08 -15.65
CA GLN A 472 -12.22 -43.94 -17.02
C GLN A 472 -12.56 -42.48 -17.35
N TRP A 473 -11.90 -41.88 -18.36
CA TRP A 473 -12.56 -41.42 -19.60
C TRP A 473 -11.57 -40.81 -20.58
N GLU A 474 -11.55 -41.38 -21.78
CA GLU A 474 -10.77 -40.98 -22.95
C GLU A 474 -11.35 -39.74 -23.65
N GLY A 475 -10.48 -39.08 -24.40
CA GLY A 475 -10.78 -37.86 -25.14
C GLY A 475 -11.47 -38.05 -26.48
N LYS A 476 -11.88 -36.92 -27.05
CA LYS A 476 -12.23 -36.77 -28.47
C LYS A 476 -11.98 -35.34 -28.91
N ARG A 477 -11.05 -35.15 -29.85
CA ARG A 477 -11.24 -34.38 -31.09
C ARG A 477 -9.96 -34.41 -31.93
N ARG A 478 -10.02 -35.16 -33.04
CA ARG A 478 -9.15 -34.99 -34.20
C ARG A 478 -10.00 -34.48 -35.37
N ARG A 479 -9.36 -33.60 -36.13
CA ARG A 479 -9.78 -32.88 -37.33
C ARG A 479 -10.34 -33.81 -38.43
N ARG A 480 -11.39 -33.35 -39.10
CA ARG A 480 -11.44 -33.18 -40.56
C ARG A 480 -12.17 -31.88 -40.84
#